data_AF-V7F1M1-F1
#
_entry.id   AF-V7F1M1-F1
#
_cell.length_a   1.000
_cell.length_b   1.000
_cell.length_c   1.000
_cell.angle_alpha   90.00
_cell.angle_beta   90.00
_cell.angle_gamma   90.00
#
_symmetry.space_group_name_H-M   'P 1'
#
loop_
_entity.id
_entity.type
_entity.pdbx_description
1 polymer ?
#
loop_
_entity_poly.entity_id
_entity_poly.type
_entity_poly.pdbx_seq_one_letter_code
_entity_poly.pdbx_strand_id
1 'polypeptide(L)'
;MPNEFIPFATDGHEEGDPPTQGEIAFDGQVDSIGFGLWKSTLLHVNIAFELPLTLESIRKFKPVYQLDAKRRDQLVLDAADAMASAARRLPPNYSRGQIVTSMSAAITVIRSWAEDDVEKAAHHPHRLTDAKVWIKLFERDLRNLSDFQWLQQRKAQRREEIVASMLIGSSMVPALAGAA
;
A
#
# COMPACT_ATOMS: atom_id res chain seq x y z
N MET A 1 11.76 62.19 27.91
CA MET A 1 11.64 60.75 28.13
C MET A 1 11.95 60.07 26.81
N PRO A 2 13.07 59.36 26.68
CA PRO A 2 13.47 58.73 25.42
C PRO A 2 12.61 57.48 25.15
N ASN A 3 12.20 57.29 23.90
CA ASN A 3 11.57 56.07 23.43
C ASN A 3 12.60 54.93 23.44
N GLU A 4 12.47 54.01 24.39
CA GLU A 4 13.19 52.74 24.38
C GLU A 4 12.60 51.86 23.29
N PHE A 5 13.34 51.73 22.19
CA PHE A 5 13.12 50.74 21.16
C PHE A 5 13.41 49.36 21.79
N ILE A 6 12.37 48.56 22.03
CA ILE A 6 12.55 47.18 22.50
C ILE A 6 13.16 46.41 21.33
N PRO A 7 14.41 45.91 21.41
CA PRO A 7 14.92 45.02 20.39
C PRO A 7 14.11 43.74 20.47
N PHE A 8 13.57 43.31 19.32
CA PHE A 8 12.93 42.00 19.18
C PHE A 8 13.77 40.96 19.90
N ALA A 9 13.14 40.26 20.86
CA ALA A 9 13.73 39.08 21.45
C ALA A 9 14.18 38.19 20.29
N THR A 10 15.48 37.96 20.18
CA THR A 10 16.04 36.89 19.37
C THR A 10 15.57 35.60 20.03
N ASP A 11 14.34 35.20 19.73
CA ASP A 11 13.87 33.85 19.99
C ASP A 11 14.92 32.94 19.37
N GLY A 12 15.55 32.11 20.21
CA GLY A 12 16.63 31.19 19.85
C GLY A 12 16.17 30.05 18.95
N HIS A 13 15.25 30.32 18.03
CA HIS A 13 15.00 29.50 16.88
C HIS A 13 16.21 29.66 15.95
N GLU A 14 17.24 28.83 16.18
CA GLU A 14 18.13 28.46 15.09
C GLU A 14 17.22 27.95 13.96
N GLU A 15 17.04 28.78 12.95
CA GLU A 15 16.40 28.43 11.70
C GLU A 15 17.32 27.39 11.07
N GLY A 16 17.10 26.12 11.42
CA GLY A 16 17.89 25.01 10.93
C GLY A 16 17.92 25.02 9.41
N ASP A 17 19.03 24.56 8.84
CA ASP A 17 19.20 24.55 7.39
C ASP A 17 17.97 23.93 6.70
N PRO A 18 17.46 24.55 5.63
CA PRO A 18 16.29 24.03 4.94
C PRO A 18 16.58 22.62 4.43
N PRO A 19 15.58 21.72 4.47
CA PRO A 19 15.77 20.32 4.10
C PRO A 19 16.27 20.20 2.66
N THR A 20 17.21 19.30 2.46
CA THR A 20 17.76 18.99 1.15
C THR A 20 16.72 18.33 0.25
N GLN A 21 16.88 18.43 -1.07
CA GLN A 21 15.99 17.73 -2.02
C GLN A 21 15.98 16.20 -1.80
N GLY A 22 17.09 15.64 -1.31
CA GLY A 22 17.19 14.22 -0.97
C GLY A 22 16.31 13.84 0.21
N GLU A 23 16.30 14.66 1.27
CA GLU A 23 15.45 14.45 2.45
C GLU A 23 13.97 14.60 2.09
N ILE A 24 13.62 15.60 1.28
CA ILE A 24 12.25 15.79 0.79
C ILE A 24 11.79 14.57 -0.03
N ALA A 25 12.64 14.05 -0.92
CA ALA A 25 12.31 12.88 -1.73
C ALA A 25 12.21 11.59 -0.90
N PHE A 26 13.02 11.45 0.15
CA PHE A 26 12.94 10.37 1.11
C PHE A 26 11.63 10.41 1.89
N ASP A 27 11.30 11.57 2.46
CA ASP A 27 10.06 11.82 3.19
C ASP A 27 8.84 11.55 2.32
N GLY A 28 8.83 12.05 1.08
CA GLY A 28 7.73 11.80 0.15
C GLY A 28 7.54 10.32 -0.21
N GLN A 29 8.62 9.52 -0.25
CA GLN A 29 8.51 8.07 -0.45
C GLN A 29 7.96 7.36 0.79
N VAL A 30 8.41 7.76 1.98
CA VAL A 30 7.92 7.23 3.25
C VAL A 30 6.43 7.54 3.41
N ASP A 31 6.02 8.77 3.15
CA ASP A 31 4.63 9.21 3.21
C ASP A 31 3.76 8.48 2.18
N SER A 32 4.28 8.24 0.96
CA SER A 32 3.58 7.44 -0.05
C SER A 32 3.36 5.99 0.40
N ILE A 33 4.32 5.40 1.11
CA ILE A 33 4.18 4.06 1.70
C ILE A 33 3.12 4.08 2.80
N GLY A 34 3.18 5.03 3.73
CA GLY A 34 2.19 5.20 4.80
C GLY A 34 0.78 5.39 4.23
N PHE A 35 0.65 6.25 3.22
CA PHE A 35 -0.60 6.47 2.51
C PHE A 35 -1.12 5.21 1.80
N GLY A 36 -0.24 4.40 1.21
CA GLY A 36 -0.59 3.11 0.62
C GLY A 36 -1.13 2.10 1.63
N LEU A 37 -0.49 2.02 2.81
CA LEU A 37 -0.93 1.17 3.91
C LEU A 37 -2.29 1.63 4.44
N TRP A 38 -2.45 2.93 4.68
CA TRP A 38 -3.73 3.52 5.08
C TRP A 38 -4.84 3.27 4.04
N LYS A 39 -4.59 3.50 2.74
CA LYS A 39 -5.57 3.22 1.67
C LYS A 39 -6.05 1.76 1.69
N SER A 40 -5.16 0.82 1.99
CA SER A 40 -5.48 -0.60 2.08
C SER A 40 -6.49 -0.92 3.19
N THR A 41 -6.64 -0.03 4.18
CA THR A 41 -7.65 -0.16 5.25
C THR A 41 -9.05 0.29 4.83
N LEU A 42 -9.18 1.10 3.77
CA LEU A 42 -10.45 1.70 3.35
C LEU A 42 -11.40 0.67 2.73
N LEU A 43 -12.65 0.65 3.18
CA LEU A 43 -13.65 -0.37 2.79
C LEU A 43 -13.96 -0.43 1.30
N HIS A 44 -13.91 0.70 0.59
CA HIS A 44 -14.23 0.80 -0.83
C HIS A 44 -13.02 0.54 -1.75
N VAL A 45 -11.82 0.48 -1.20
CA VAL A 45 -10.59 0.25 -1.94
C VAL A 45 -10.38 -1.25 -2.11
N ASN A 46 -10.10 -1.74 -3.31
CA ASN A 46 -9.75 -3.15 -3.48
C ASN A 46 -8.37 -3.43 -2.85
N ILE A 47 -8.37 -4.09 -1.69
CA ILE A 47 -7.14 -4.39 -0.95
C ILE A 47 -6.20 -5.31 -1.73
N ALA A 48 -6.73 -6.19 -2.58
CA ALA A 48 -5.92 -7.05 -3.44
C ALA A 48 -5.21 -6.28 -4.56
N PHE A 49 -5.62 -5.04 -4.82
CA PHE A 49 -5.00 -4.15 -5.78
C PHE A 49 -4.01 -3.17 -5.11
N GLU A 50 -4.41 -2.48 -4.03
CA GLU A 50 -3.55 -1.46 -3.40
C GLU A 50 -2.43 -2.02 -2.53
N LEU A 51 -2.70 -3.08 -1.77
CA LEU A 51 -1.71 -3.67 -0.87
C LEU A 51 -0.47 -4.20 -1.62
N PRO A 52 -0.56 -4.93 -2.76
CA PRO A 52 0.65 -5.36 -3.46
C PRO A 52 1.47 -4.20 -4.02
N LEU A 53 0.86 -3.08 -4.43
CA LEU A 53 1.62 -1.88 -4.84
C LEU A 53 2.43 -1.32 -3.68
N THR A 54 1.81 -1.23 -2.50
CA THR A 54 2.46 -0.74 -1.28
C THR A 54 3.58 -1.69 -0.82
N LEU A 55 3.33 -3.00 -0.86
CA LEU A 55 4.32 -4.02 -0.53
C LEU A 55 5.50 -4.03 -1.51
N GLU A 56 5.25 -3.78 -2.80
CA GLU A 56 6.30 -3.60 -3.79
C GLU A 56 7.19 -2.40 -3.45
N SER A 57 6.58 -1.27 -3.08
CA SER A 57 7.30 -0.07 -2.62
C SER A 57 8.16 -0.39 -1.40
N ILE A 58 7.60 -1.02 -0.36
CA ILE A 58 8.37 -1.44 0.84
C ILE A 58 9.54 -2.35 0.46
N ARG A 59 9.33 -3.33 -0.44
CA ARG A 59 10.37 -4.28 -0.84
C ARG A 59 11.51 -3.61 -1.62
N LYS A 60 11.18 -2.65 -2.48
CA LYS A 60 12.12 -1.96 -3.37
C LYS A 60 12.77 -0.73 -2.74
N PHE A 61 12.16 -0.16 -1.71
CA PHE A 61 12.67 1.01 -1.03
C PHE A 61 14.06 0.75 -0.46
N LYS A 62 14.97 1.69 -0.71
CA LYS A 62 16.34 1.70 -0.22
C LYS A 62 16.53 3.02 0.52
N PRO A 63 16.35 3.04 1.85
CA PRO A 63 16.50 4.27 2.61
C PRO A 63 17.94 4.78 2.48
N VAL A 64 18.08 6.02 2.03
CA VAL A 64 19.36 6.75 2.02
C VAL A 64 19.59 7.42 3.37
N TYR A 65 18.49 7.80 4.04
CA TYR A 65 18.47 8.39 5.37
C TYR A 65 17.88 7.40 6.37
N GLN A 66 18.31 7.48 7.62
CA GLN A 66 17.74 6.68 8.69
C GLN A 66 16.36 7.21 9.05
N LEU A 67 15.38 6.30 9.13
CA LEU A 67 14.02 6.66 9.52
C LEU A 67 13.96 6.94 11.02
N ASP A 68 13.31 8.03 11.42
CA ASP A 68 13.11 8.32 12.83
C ASP A 68 12.20 7.28 13.51
N ALA A 69 12.41 7.07 14.81
CA ALA A 69 11.69 6.04 15.57
C ALA A 69 10.17 6.27 15.57
N LYS A 70 9.71 7.53 15.59
CA LYS A 70 8.29 7.87 15.64
C LYS A 70 7.60 7.52 14.32
N ARG A 71 8.17 7.89 13.18
CA ARG A 71 7.63 7.53 11.86
C ARG A 71 7.75 6.03 11.61
N ARG A 72 8.82 5.38 12.03
CA ARG A 72 8.92 3.91 12.01
C ARG A 72 7.74 3.29 12.73
N ASP A 73 7.48 3.71 13.96
CA ASP A 73 6.41 3.13 14.77
C ASP A 73 5.03 3.39 14.17
N GLN A 74 4.81 4.58 13.58
CA GLN A 74 3.60 4.87 12.82
C GLN A 74 3.42 3.92 11.62
N LEU A 75 4.44 3.73 10.79
CA LEU A 75 4.37 2.80 9.66
C LEU A 75 4.15 1.35 10.09
N VAL A 76 4.70 0.95 11.24
CA VAL A 76 4.46 -0.38 11.81
C VAL A 76 2.99 -0.54 12.22
N LEU A 77 2.38 0.48 12.82
CA LEU A 77 0.96 0.49 13.14
C LEU A 77 0.10 0.45 11.87
N ASP A 78 0.41 1.28 10.88
CA ASP A 78 -0.32 1.29 9.60
C ASP A 78 -0.23 -0.07 8.89
N ALA A 79 0.93 -0.74 8.96
CA ALA A 79 1.12 -2.09 8.44
C ALA A 79 0.31 -3.13 9.22
N ALA A 80 0.18 -2.98 10.54
CA ALA A 80 -0.66 -3.86 11.36
C ALA A 80 -2.15 -3.65 11.04
N ASP A 81 -2.60 -2.42 10.82
CA ASP A 81 -3.97 -2.12 10.42
C ASP A 81 -4.30 -2.64 9.02
N ALA A 82 -3.35 -2.51 8.09
CA ALA A 82 -3.45 -3.12 6.77
C ALA A 82 -3.51 -4.65 6.86
N MET A 83 -2.72 -5.29 7.74
CA MET A 83 -2.76 -6.73 8.01
C MET A 83 -4.14 -7.16 8.53
N ALA A 84 -4.68 -6.45 9.53
CA ALA A 84 -6.01 -6.73 10.09
C ALA A 84 -7.12 -6.53 9.05
N SER A 85 -6.97 -5.55 8.16
CA SER A 85 -7.89 -5.32 7.05
C SER A 85 -7.81 -6.43 6.00
N ALA A 86 -6.60 -6.89 5.65
CA ALA A 86 -6.40 -8.05 4.77
C ALA A 86 -6.99 -9.33 5.35
N ALA A 87 -6.78 -9.61 6.64
CA ALA A 87 -7.32 -10.78 7.30
C ALA A 87 -8.87 -10.82 7.33
N ARG A 88 -9.51 -9.65 7.30
CA ARG A 88 -10.98 -9.52 7.28
C ARG A 88 -11.57 -9.53 5.87
N ARG A 89 -10.85 -8.98 4.88
CA ARG A 89 -11.42 -8.62 3.57
C ARG A 89 -10.95 -9.50 2.42
N LEU A 90 -9.80 -10.16 2.56
CA LEU A 90 -9.40 -11.17 1.58
C LEU A 90 -10.37 -12.36 1.63
N PRO A 91 -10.51 -13.10 0.51
CA PRO A 91 -11.39 -14.25 0.44
C PRO A 91 -11.18 -15.23 1.60
N PRO A 92 -12.25 -15.84 2.14
CA PRO A 92 -12.17 -16.68 3.34
C PRO A 92 -11.24 -17.91 3.21
N ASN A 93 -10.98 -18.35 1.96
CA ASN A 93 -10.06 -19.44 1.63
C ASN A 93 -8.59 -19.00 1.62
N TYR A 94 -8.29 -17.70 1.74
CA TYR A 94 -6.93 -17.21 1.85
C TYR A 94 -6.38 -17.48 3.25
N SER A 95 -5.17 -18.02 3.34
CA SER A 95 -4.57 -18.40 4.63
C SER A 95 -4.25 -17.17 5.47
N ARG A 96 -4.91 -17.04 6.63
CA ARG A 96 -4.58 -15.99 7.61
C ARG A 96 -3.14 -16.05 8.08
N GLY A 97 -2.57 -17.27 8.17
CA GLY A 97 -1.16 -17.46 8.51
C GLY A 97 -0.23 -16.84 7.48
N GLN A 98 -0.55 -16.97 6.19
CA GLN A 98 0.24 -16.34 5.12
C GLN A 98 0.19 -14.80 5.21
N ILE A 99 -1.00 -14.23 5.46
CA ILE A 99 -1.17 -12.78 5.66
C ILE A 99 -0.27 -12.29 6.81
N VAL A 100 -0.37 -12.94 7.97
CA VAL A 100 0.40 -12.54 9.16
C VAL A 100 1.90 -12.66 8.91
N THR A 101 2.37 -13.77 8.34
CA THR A 101 3.80 -13.97 8.04
C THR A 101 4.33 -12.92 7.08
N SER A 102 3.64 -12.67 5.97
CA SER A 102 4.10 -11.72 4.96
C SER A 102 4.01 -10.25 5.41
N MET A 103 2.98 -9.88 6.18
CA MET A 103 2.90 -8.54 6.75
C MET A 103 3.90 -8.34 7.89
N SER A 104 4.21 -9.37 8.67
CA SER A 104 5.29 -9.32 9.67
C SER A 104 6.67 -9.18 9.00
N ALA A 105 6.86 -9.79 7.84
CA ALA A 105 8.04 -9.58 7.01
C ALA A 105 8.12 -8.12 6.49
N ALA A 106 7.00 -7.52 6.07
CA ALA A 106 6.96 -6.10 5.73
C ALA A 106 7.35 -5.20 6.91
N ILE A 107 6.81 -5.46 8.10
CA ILE A 107 7.17 -4.77 9.35
C ILE A 107 8.66 -4.92 9.66
N THR A 108 9.23 -6.11 9.42
CA THR A 108 10.67 -6.36 9.61
C THR A 108 11.51 -5.47 8.70
N VAL A 109 11.11 -5.32 7.44
CA VAL A 109 11.78 -4.41 6.50
C VAL A 109 11.65 -2.95 6.94
N ILE A 110 10.45 -2.51 7.34
CA ILE A 110 10.22 -1.14 7.83
C ILE A 110 11.10 -0.84 9.04
N ARG A 111 11.18 -1.76 10.01
CA ARG A 111 12.01 -1.60 11.21
C ARG A 111 13.49 -1.42 10.86
N SER A 112 13.98 -2.16 9.87
CA SER A 112 15.38 -2.07 9.44
C SER A 112 15.80 -0.73 8.84
N TRP A 113 14.84 0.12 8.45
CA TRP A 113 15.14 1.46 7.94
C TRP A 113 15.52 2.44 9.05
N ALA A 114 15.16 2.12 10.29
CA ALA A 114 15.53 2.89 11.47
C ALA A 114 16.70 2.26 12.25
N GLU A 115 17.14 1.05 11.87
CA GLU A 115 18.26 0.37 12.52
C GLU A 115 19.58 1.05 12.14
N ASP A 116 20.46 1.24 13.11
CA ASP A 116 21.84 1.69 12.85
C ASP A 116 22.71 0.52 12.32
N ASP A 117 23.95 0.82 11.93
CA ASP A 117 24.82 -0.21 11.35
C ASP A 117 25.26 -1.27 12.37
N VAL A 118 25.24 -0.95 13.67
CA VAL A 118 25.59 -1.89 14.75
C VAL A 118 24.45 -2.87 14.99
N GLU A 119 23.21 -2.36 15.05
CA GLU A 119 21.98 -3.15 15.13
C GLU A 119 21.85 -4.07 13.92
N LYS A 120 22.08 -3.54 12.71
CA LYS A 120 22.08 -4.35 11.47
C LYS A 120 23.10 -5.49 11.53
N ALA A 121 24.30 -5.24 12.04
CA ALA A 121 25.36 -6.25 12.15
C ALA A 121 25.05 -7.34 13.18
N ALA A 122 24.23 -7.06 14.19
CA ALA A 122 23.81 -8.04 15.19
C ALA A 122 22.76 -9.05 14.66
N HIS A 123 22.15 -8.77 13.51
CA HIS A 123 21.11 -9.61 12.93
C HIS A 123 21.64 -10.69 11.98
N HIS A 124 20.85 -11.74 11.80
CA HIS A 124 21.18 -12.82 10.86
C HIS A 124 21.34 -12.28 9.42
N PRO A 125 22.40 -12.67 8.68
CA PRO A 125 22.71 -12.09 7.36
C PRO A 125 21.59 -12.15 6.32
N HIS A 126 20.70 -13.14 6.43
CA HIS A 126 19.62 -13.37 5.48
C HIS A 126 18.26 -12.82 5.91
N ARG A 127 18.12 -12.24 7.12
CA ARG A 127 16.84 -11.75 7.67
C ARG A 127 16.07 -10.87 6.69
N LEU A 128 16.72 -9.87 6.10
CA LEU A 128 16.07 -8.94 5.16
C LEU A 128 15.80 -9.56 3.80
N THR A 129 16.68 -10.45 3.33
CA THR A 129 16.47 -11.17 2.08
C THR A 129 15.26 -12.08 2.19
N ASP A 130 15.16 -12.85 3.27
CA ASP A 130 14.03 -13.75 3.54
C ASP A 130 12.73 -12.97 3.72
N ALA A 131 12.76 -11.85 4.46
CA ALA A 131 11.61 -10.97 4.60
C ALA A 131 11.13 -10.45 3.24
N LYS A 132 12.04 -9.99 2.38
CA LYS A 132 11.70 -9.53 1.03
C LYS A 132 11.12 -10.64 0.14
N VAL A 133 11.51 -11.90 0.34
CA VAL A 133 10.92 -13.05 -0.35
C VAL A 133 9.47 -13.24 0.08
N TRP A 134 9.17 -13.22 1.38
CA TRP A 134 7.80 -13.33 1.89
C TRP A 134 6.88 -12.21 1.40
N ILE A 135 7.42 -10.97 1.33
CA ILE A 135 6.70 -9.83 0.75
C ILE A 135 6.43 -10.08 -0.74
N LYS A 136 7.43 -10.54 -1.51
CA LYS A 136 7.30 -10.79 -2.95
C LYS A 136 6.28 -11.88 -3.26
N LEU A 137 6.24 -12.94 -2.47
CA LEU A 137 5.25 -14.01 -2.64
C LEU A 137 3.83 -13.48 -2.41
N PHE A 138 3.64 -12.72 -1.33
CA PHE A 138 2.34 -12.14 -1.02
C PHE A 138 1.89 -11.11 -2.05
N GLU A 139 2.81 -10.25 -2.51
CA GLU A 139 2.59 -9.32 -3.61
C GLU A 139 2.03 -10.04 -4.84
N ARG A 140 2.68 -11.15 -5.24
CA ARG A 140 2.26 -11.94 -6.41
C ARG A 140 0.89 -12.57 -6.21
N ASP A 141 0.62 -13.12 -5.04
CA ASP A 141 -0.67 -13.74 -4.74
C ASP A 141 -1.82 -12.73 -4.77
N LEU A 142 -1.61 -11.54 -4.20
CA LEU A 142 -2.60 -10.47 -4.23
C LEU A 142 -2.86 -9.96 -5.65
N ARG A 143 -1.80 -9.80 -6.46
CA ARG A 143 -1.95 -9.45 -7.89
C ARG A 143 -2.77 -10.49 -8.64
N ASN A 144 -2.45 -11.78 -8.47
CA ASN A 144 -3.23 -12.86 -9.09
C ASN A 144 -4.71 -12.81 -8.67
N LEU A 145 -4.98 -12.47 -7.41
CA LEU A 145 -6.33 -12.35 -6.88
C LEU A 145 -7.08 -11.16 -7.49
N SER A 146 -6.42 -10.00 -7.60
CA SER A 146 -6.95 -8.82 -8.27
C SER A 146 -7.24 -9.09 -9.75
N ASP A 147 -6.31 -9.73 -10.47
CA ASP A 147 -6.47 -10.08 -11.88
C ASP A 147 -7.64 -11.05 -12.09
N PHE A 148 -7.78 -12.04 -11.21
CA PHE A 148 -8.90 -12.96 -11.24
C PHE A 148 -10.24 -12.25 -11.02
N GLN A 149 -10.32 -11.37 -10.02
CA GLN A 149 -11.53 -10.59 -9.76
C GLN A 149 -11.92 -9.73 -10.96
N TRP A 150 -10.95 -9.07 -11.59
CA TRP A 150 -11.16 -8.27 -12.79
C TRP A 150 -11.67 -9.12 -13.96
N LEU A 151 -11.09 -10.31 -14.18
CA LEU A 151 -11.55 -11.24 -15.22
C LEU A 151 -13.00 -11.70 -14.98
N GLN A 152 -13.37 -12.00 -13.72
CA GLN A 152 -14.75 -12.37 -13.38
C GLN A 152 -15.74 -11.22 -13.65
N GLN A 153 -15.38 -9.99 -13.29
CA GLN A 153 -16.21 -8.81 -13.59
C GLN A 153 -16.41 -8.63 -15.10
N ARG A 154 -15.35 -8.72 -15.91
CA ARG A 154 -15.48 -8.61 -17.37
C ARG A 154 -16.31 -9.74 -17.98
N LYS A 155 -16.22 -10.95 -17.43
CA LYS A 155 -17.04 -12.07 -17.87
C LYS A 155 -18.53 -11.84 -17.55
N ALA A 156 -18.84 -11.26 -16.39
CA ALA A 156 -20.21 -10.89 -16.02
C ALA A 156 -20.76 -9.79 -16.95
N GLN A 157 -19.99 -8.72 -17.18
CA GLN A 157 -20.37 -7.64 -18.11
C GLN A 157 -20.66 -8.17 -19.52
N ARG A 158 -19.78 -9.02 -20.07
CA ARG A 158 -20.02 -9.63 -21.39
C ARG A 158 -21.28 -10.49 -21.42
N ARG A 159 -21.61 -11.19 -20.33
CA ARG A 159 -22.86 -11.97 -20.26
C ARG A 159 -24.06 -11.06 -20.29
N GLU A 160 -24.03 -9.95 -19.57
CA GLU A 160 -25.09 -8.94 -19.57
C GLU A 160 -25.26 -8.30 -20.97
N GLU A 161 -24.16 -7.96 -21.65
CA GLU A 161 -24.17 -7.46 -23.03
C GLU A 161 -24.75 -8.47 -24.02
N ILE A 162 -24.41 -9.77 -23.88
CA ILE A 162 -24.96 -10.84 -24.71
C ILE A 162 -26.45 -11.01 -24.45
N VAL A 163 -26.89 -11.04 -23.19
CA VAL A 163 -28.31 -11.14 -22.85
C VAL A 163 -29.07 -9.92 -23.37
N ALA A 164 -28.54 -8.70 -23.20
CA ALA A 164 -29.13 -7.49 -23.73
C ALA A 164 -29.25 -7.53 -25.26
N SER A 165 -28.20 -7.99 -25.96
CA SER A 165 -28.24 -8.11 -27.43
C SER A 165 -29.21 -9.19 -27.93
N MET A 166 -29.37 -10.31 -27.19
CA MET A 166 -30.39 -11.32 -27.48
C MET A 166 -31.81 -10.80 -27.26
N LEU A 167 -32.05 -10.02 -26.21
CA LEU A 167 -33.36 -9.41 -25.94
C LEU A 167 -33.72 -8.36 -26.99
N ILE A 168 -32.76 -7.52 -27.39
CA ILE A 168 -32.95 -6.53 -28.46
C ILE A 168 -33.15 -7.24 -29.81
N GLY A 169 -32.35 -8.25 -30.14
CA GLY A 169 -32.48 -9.05 -31.36
C GLY A 169 -33.79 -9.83 -31.44
N SER A 170 -34.29 -10.34 -30.30
CA SER A 170 -35.60 -10.98 -30.21
C SER A 170 -36.77 -9.99 -30.34
N SER A 171 -36.58 -8.72 -29.95
CA SER A 171 -37.58 -7.66 -30.11
C SER A 171 -37.69 -7.14 -31.56
N MET A 172 -36.71 -7.44 -32.42
CA MET A 172 -36.75 -7.17 -33.87
C MET A 172 -37.38 -8.31 -34.70
N VAL A 173 -37.86 -9.38 -34.06
CA VAL A 173 -38.66 -10.43 -34.72
C VAL A 173 -40.13 -10.35 -34.29
N PRO A 174 -40.86 -9.30 -34.71
CA PRO A 174 -42.25 -9.51 -35.09
C PRO A 174 -42.60 -8.72 -36.36
N ALA A 175 -42.28 -9.23 -37.54
CA ALA A 175 -42.81 -8.67 -38.80
C ALA A 175 -42.83 -9.61 -40.03
N LEU A 176 -42.41 -10.88 -39.92
CA LEU A 176 -42.40 -11.81 -41.06
C LEU A 176 -43.25 -13.09 -40.86
N ALA A 177 -43.98 -13.20 -39.74
CA ALA A 177 -44.89 -14.31 -39.48
C ALA A 177 -46.38 -13.97 -39.71
N GLY A 178 -46.68 -12.82 -40.33
CA GLY A 178 -48.04 -12.30 -40.47
C GLY A 178 -48.38 -11.68 -41.84
N ALA A 179 -47.74 -12.12 -42.91
CA ALA A 179 -48.16 -11.81 -44.28
C ALA A 179 -48.52 -13.13 -44.99
N ALA A 180 -49.72 -13.62 -44.68
CA ALA A 180 -50.44 -14.60 -45.47
C ALA A 180 -51.38 -13.86 -46.43
#